data_AF-A0A2N4YI49-F1
#
_entry.id   AF-A0A2N4YI49-F1
#
_cell.length_a   1.000
_cell.length_b   1.000
_cell.length_c   1.000
_cell.angle_alpha   90.00
_cell.angle_beta   90.00
_cell.angle_gamma   90.00
#
_symmetry.space_group_name_H-M   'P 1'
#
loop_
_entity.id
_entity.type
_entity.pdbx_description
1 polymer ?
#
loop_
_entity_poly.entity_id
_entity_poly.type
_entity_poly.pdbx_seq_one_letter_code
_entity_poly.pdbx_strand_id
1 'polypeptide(L)'
;MSWLSRLAERQMQKARLKGQLQGLEGEGKPLPDRPGDAFISPGDAVGFRIMAEAGVLPEEIVHKKEAVRLRDLLAAETDETRRKAIMAELAQVEMRQAMAEEARRRFLRD
;
A
#
# COMPACT_ATOMS: atom_id res chain seq x y z
N MET A 1 34.14 -10.63 3.75
CA MET A 1 32.78 -10.38 4.27
C MET A 1 32.76 -9.13 5.15
N SER A 2 31.79 -8.24 4.92
CA SER A 2 31.56 -7.02 5.74
C SER A 2 31.25 -7.38 7.20
N TRP A 3 31.53 -6.45 8.13
CA TRP A 3 31.13 -6.61 9.54
C TRP A 3 29.60 -6.74 9.69
N LEU A 4 28.85 -6.02 8.85
CA LEU A 4 27.38 -6.09 8.81
C LEU A 4 26.90 -7.50 8.41
N SER A 5 27.56 -8.13 7.44
CA SER A 5 27.25 -9.50 7.03
C SER A 5 27.44 -10.49 8.18
N ARG A 6 28.52 -10.32 8.97
CA ARG A 6 28.78 -11.16 10.15
C ARG A 6 27.75 -10.96 11.26
N LEU A 7 27.29 -9.72 11.45
CA LEU A 7 26.22 -9.43 12.41
C LEU A 7 24.89 -10.04 11.97
N ALA A 8 24.52 -9.87 10.70
CA ALA A 8 23.31 -10.46 10.12
C ALA A 8 23.30 -11.98 10.26
N GLU A 9 24.40 -12.65 9.89
CA GLU A 9 24.54 -14.10 10.01
C GLU A 9 24.32 -14.58 11.46
N ARG A 10 24.94 -13.90 12.44
CA ARG A 10 24.74 -14.24 13.87
C ARG A 10 23.28 -14.13 14.29
N GLN A 11 22.57 -13.11 13.81
CA GLN A 11 21.14 -12.93 14.12
C GLN A 11 20.28 -14.01 13.47
N MET A 12 20.56 -14.37 12.21
CA MET A 12 19.88 -15.47 11.52
C MET A 12 20.10 -16.81 12.22
N GLN A 13 21.33 -17.12 12.63
CA GLN A 13 21.65 -18.33 13.39
C GLN A 13 20.90 -18.39 14.73
N LYS A 14 20.86 -17.27 15.46
CA LYS A 14 20.12 -17.16 16.72
C LYS A 14 18.62 -17.42 16.53
N ALA A 15 18.01 -16.85 15.50
CA ALA A 15 16.59 -17.06 15.19
C ALA A 15 16.31 -18.52 14.80
N ARG A 16 17.20 -19.13 14.01
CA ARG A 16 17.12 -20.55 13.61
C ARG A 16 17.16 -21.49 14.81
N LEU A 17 18.10 -21.30 15.73
CA LEU A 17 18.24 -22.12 16.94
C LEU A 17 17.01 -22.01 17.87
N LYS A 18 16.31 -20.88 17.84
CA LYS A 18 15.07 -20.66 18.58
C LYS A 18 13.83 -21.23 17.88
N GLY A 19 13.98 -21.87 16.72
CA GLY A 19 12.86 -22.36 15.92
C GLY A 19 12.00 -21.25 15.29
N GLN A 20 12.43 -19.98 15.33
CA GLN A 20 11.64 -18.84 14.84
C GLN A 20 11.51 -18.79 13.31
N LEU A 21 12.26 -19.65 12.60
CA LEU A 21 12.27 -19.74 11.14
C LEU A 21 11.58 -21.02 10.63
N GLN A 22 10.80 -21.71 11.48
CA GLN A 22 10.04 -22.92 11.16
C GLN A 22 8.56 -22.69 11.44
N GLY A 23 7.68 -23.36 10.69
CA GLY A 23 6.24 -23.20 10.74
C GLY A 23 5.75 -21.83 10.26
N LEU A 24 6.53 -21.13 9.43
CA LEU A 24 6.16 -19.79 8.98
C LEU A 24 4.96 -19.84 8.03
N GLU A 25 4.17 -18.77 8.02
CA GLU A 25 3.08 -18.64 7.06
C GLU A 25 3.62 -18.71 5.63
N GLY A 26 3.14 -19.68 4.85
CA GLY A 26 3.61 -19.91 3.49
C GLY A 26 4.87 -20.78 3.36
N GLU A 27 5.36 -21.39 4.44
CA GLU A 27 6.49 -22.33 4.37
C GLU A 27 6.20 -23.48 3.39
N GLY A 28 7.16 -23.75 2.50
CA GLY A 28 7.04 -24.75 1.44
C GLY A 28 6.12 -24.38 0.28
N LYS A 29 5.45 -23.22 0.32
CA LYS A 29 4.60 -22.73 -0.77
C LYS A 29 5.40 -21.83 -1.72
N PRO A 30 4.99 -21.72 -3.00
CA PRO A 30 5.55 -20.74 -3.91
C PRO A 30 5.41 -19.32 -3.35
N LEU A 31 6.37 -18.46 -3.67
CA LEU A 31 6.22 -17.03 -3.38
C LEU A 31 4.99 -16.49 -4.13
N PRO A 32 4.16 -15.66 -3.47
CA PRO A 32 3.02 -15.04 -4.15
C PRO A 32 3.50 -14.11 -5.25
N ASP A 33 2.74 -14.04 -6.33
CA ASP A 33 3.03 -13.13 -7.44
C ASP A 33 2.84 -11.69 -6.97
N ARG A 34 3.89 -10.87 -7.14
CA ARG A 34 3.93 -9.47 -6.71
C ARG A 34 4.47 -8.62 -7.86
N PRO A 35 3.65 -8.34 -8.88
CA PRO A 35 4.08 -7.53 -10.02
C PRO A 35 4.47 -6.09 -9.61
N GLY A 36 3.96 -5.60 -8.47
CA GLY A 36 4.32 -4.28 -7.93
C GLY A 36 5.75 -4.17 -7.39
N ASP A 37 6.33 -5.29 -6.92
CA ASP A 37 7.69 -5.30 -6.35
C ASP A 37 8.76 -5.25 -7.46
N ALA A 38 8.40 -5.57 -8.71
CA ALA A 38 9.32 -5.61 -9.84
C ALA A 38 9.86 -4.24 -10.26
N PHE A 39 9.22 -3.15 -9.83
CA PHE A 39 9.51 -1.78 -10.28
C PHE A 39 10.07 -0.87 -9.17
N ILE A 40 10.43 -1.44 -8.02
CA ILE A 40 10.88 -0.69 -6.84
C ILE A 40 12.11 -1.34 -6.20
N SER A 41 12.79 -0.64 -5.31
CA SER A 41 13.95 -1.21 -4.61
C SER A 41 13.50 -2.34 -3.66
N PRO A 42 14.38 -3.32 -3.37
CA PRO A 42 14.08 -4.35 -2.38
C PRO A 42 13.75 -3.81 -0.98
N GLY A 43 14.31 -2.65 -0.61
CA GLY A 43 14.01 -1.99 0.67
C GLY A 43 12.58 -1.45 0.70
N ASP A 44 12.16 -0.77 -0.37
CA ASP A 44 10.81 -0.22 -0.50
C ASP A 44 9.76 -1.33 -0.58
N ALA A 45 10.06 -2.42 -1.31
CA ALA A 45 9.19 -3.59 -1.38
C ALA A 45 8.92 -4.18 0.02
N VAL A 46 9.94 -4.28 0.87
CA VAL A 46 9.77 -4.72 2.26
C VAL A 46 8.91 -3.74 3.05
N GLY A 47 9.13 -2.43 2.88
CA GLY A 47 8.31 -1.39 3.52
C GLY A 47 6.83 -1.48 3.14
N PHE A 48 6.54 -1.58 1.84
CA PHE A 48 5.16 -1.74 1.35
C PHE A 48 4.52 -3.04 1.79
N ARG A 49 5.29 -4.12 1.90
CA ARG A 49 4.79 -5.39 2.45
C ARG A 49 4.37 -5.25 3.90
N ILE A 50 5.21 -4.64 4.75
CA ILE A 50 4.87 -4.42 6.16
C ILE A 50 3.59 -3.59 6.29
N MET A 51 3.46 -2.53 5.47
CA MET A 51 2.25 -1.71 5.45
C MET A 51 1.00 -2.49 4.99
N ALA A 52 1.12 -3.28 3.93
CA ALA A 52 0.02 -4.10 3.42
C ALA A 52 -0.41 -5.19 4.42
N GLU A 53 0.55 -5.86 5.06
CA GLU A 53 0.31 -6.86 6.11
C GLU A 53 -0.37 -6.23 7.35
N ALA A 54 -0.08 -4.95 7.64
CA ALA A 54 -0.75 -4.17 8.68
C ALA A 54 -2.13 -3.60 8.25
N GLY A 55 -2.58 -3.87 7.02
CA GLY A 55 -3.86 -3.37 6.50
C GLY A 55 -3.85 -1.88 6.14
N VAL A 56 -2.67 -1.26 6.05
CA VAL A 56 -2.54 0.15 5.66
C VAL A 56 -2.81 0.26 4.16
N LEU A 57 -3.82 1.05 3.82
CA LEU A 57 -4.16 1.36 2.44
C LEU A 57 -3.56 2.71 2.05
N PRO A 58 -2.88 2.83 0.89
CA PRO A 58 -2.40 4.11 0.41
C PRO A 58 -3.53 5.14 0.28
N GLU A 59 -3.24 6.41 0.58
CA GLU A 59 -4.24 7.49 0.59
C GLU A 59 -4.95 7.65 -0.76
N GLU A 60 -4.24 7.44 -1.87
CA GLU A 60 -4.83 7.51 -3.20
C GLU A 60 -5.94 6.47 -3.40
N ILE A 61 -5.81 5.27 -2.82
CA ILE A 61 -6.83 4.23 -2.95
C ILE A 61 -8.03 4.53 -2.05
N VAL A 62 -7.81 5.14 -0.89
CA VAL A 62 -8.89 5.60 -0.01
C VAL A 62 -9.74 6.65 -0.73
N HIS A 63 -9.10 7.68 -1.30
CA HIS A 63 -9.79 8.71 -2.06
C HIS A 63 -10.46 8.17 -3.33
N LYS A 64 -9.84 7.23 -4.02
CA LYS A 64 -10.45 6.57 -5.18
C LYS A 64 -11.74 5.83 -4.83
N LYS A 65 -11.75 5.08 -3.73
CA LYS A 65 -12.97 4.40 -3.23
C LYS A 65 -14.06 5.40 -2.90
N GLU A 66 -13.70 6.50 -2.24
CA GLU A 66 -14.64 7.56 -1.89
C GLU A 66 -15.20 8.27 -3.12
N ALA A 67 -14.37 8.55 -4.12
CA ALA A 67 -14.84 9.13 -5.39
C ALA A 67 -15.81 8.19 -6.13
N VAL A 68 -15.62 6.87 -6.07
CA VAL A 68 -16.60 5.90 -6.61
C VAL A 68 -17.92 6.00 -5.85
N ARG A 69 -17.88 5.98 -4.51
CA ARG A 69 -19.07 6.12 -3.65
C ARG A 69 -19.86 7.39 -3.95
N LEU A 70 -19.18 8.53 -4.13
CA LEU A 70 -19.80 9.82 -4.44
C LEU A 70 -20.41 9.86 -5.84
N ARG A 71 -19.80 9.18 -6.83
CA ARG A 71 -20.39 9.06 -8.18
C ARG A 71 -21.67 8.22 -8.15
N ASP A 72 -21.67 7.12 -7.40
CA ASP A 72 -22.87 6.28 -7.25
C ASP A 72 -24.00 7.05 -6.53
N LEU A 73 -23.65 7.80 -5.48
CA LEU A 73 -24.59 8.66 -4.76
C LEU A 73 -25.16 9.76 -5.68
N LEU A 74 -24.31 10.40 -6.49
CA LEU A 74 -24.72 11.43 -7.43
C LEU A 74 -25.68 10.90 -8.51
N ALA A 75 -25.49 9.66 -8.94
CA ALA A 75 -26.33 9.00 -9.93
C ALA A 75 -27.73 8.67 -9.38
N ALA A 76 -27.83 8.35 -8.08
CA ALA A 76 -29.09 8.03 -7.41
C ALA A 76 -29.86 9.27 -6.91
N GLU A 77 -29.19 10.42 -6.77
CA GLU A 77 -29.79 11.64 -6.22
C GLU A 77 -30.60 12.43 -7.27
N THR A 78 -31.79 12.87 -6.87
CA THR A 78 -32.73 13.59 -7.72
C THR A 78 -32.86 15.06 -7.35
N ASP A 79 -32.55 15.43 -6.11
CA ASP A 79 -32.61 16.81 -5.64
C ASP A 79 -31.43 17.63 -6.18
N GLU A 80 -31.72 18.69 -6.95
CA GLU A 80 -30.69 19.51 -7.61
C GLU A 80 -29.72 20.21 -6.62
N THR A 81 -30.21 20.61 -5.44
CA THR A 81 -29.37 21.24 -4.42
C THR A 81 -28.40 20.24 -3.81
N ARG A 82 -28.87 19.02 -3.52
CA ARG A 82 -28.02 17.94 -3.03
C ARG A 82 -27.05 17.44 -4.08
N ARG A 83 -27.46 17.35 -5.34
CA ARG A 83 -26.56 17.02 -6.46
C ARG A 83 -25.40 18.02 -6.56
N LYS A 84 -25.67 19.32 -6.44
CA LYS A 84 -24.61 20.34 -6.44
C LYS A 84 -23.64 20.17 -5.27
N ALA A 85 -24.15 19.84 -4.07
CA ALA A 85 -23.30 19.57 -2.91
C ALA A 85 -22.42 18.32 -3.12
N ILE A 86 -22.99 17.22 -3.63
CA ILE A 86 -22.26 15.97 -3.91
C ILE A 86 -21.21 16.19 -5.00
N MET A 87 -21.51 16.98 -6.03
CA MET A 87 -20.53 17.35 -7.07
C MET A 87 -19.36 18.14 -6.49
N ALA A 88 -19.61 19.08 -5.57
CA ALA A 88 -18.56 19.83 -4.91
C ALA A 88 -17.67 18.93 -4.03
N GLU A 89 -18.27 17.99 -3.31
CA GLU A 89 -17.53 17.00 -2.51
C GLU A 89 -16.70 16.06 -3.39
N LEU A 90 -17.28 15.57 -4.50
CA LEU A 90 -16.59 14.73 -5.47
C LEU A 90 -15.36 15.44 -6.04
N ALA A 91 -15.49 16.71 -6.44
CA ALA A 91 -14.37 17.50 -6.95
C ALA A 91 -13.24 17.65 -5.92
N GLN A 92 -13.58 17.83 -4.63
CA GLN A 92 -12.56 17.88 -3.57
C GLN A 92 -11.84 16.54 -3.39
N VAL A 93 -12.58 15.43 -3.41
CA VAL A 93 -11.99 14.09 -3.26
C VAL A 93 -11.11 13.74 -4.45
N GLU A 94 -11.54 14.05 -5.67
CA GLU A 94 -10.76 13.86 -6.89
C GLU A 94 -9.46 14.68 -6.87
N MET A 95 -9.52 15.93 -6.40
CA MET A 95 -8.33 16.77 -6.21
C MET A 95 -7.34 16.13 -5.22
N ARG A 96 -7.82 15.67 -4.05
CA ARG A 96 -6.98 14.99 -3.06
C ARG A 96 -6.40 13.69 -3.59
N GLN A 97 -7.18 12.93 -4.35
CA GLN A 97 -6.71 11.70 -5.02
C GLN A 97 -5.53 12.01 -5.95
N ALA A 98 -5.66 13.04 -6.80
CA ALA A 98 -4.59 13.42 -7.73
C ALA A 98 -3.31 13.86 -7.01
N MET A 99 -3.44 14.65 -5.93
CA MET A 99 -2.31 15.05 -5.09
C MET A 99 -1.60 13.84 -4.45
N ALA A 100 -2.36 12.88 -3.94
CA ALA A 100 -1.81 11.65 -3.35
C ALA A 100 -1.10 10.77 -4.39
N GLU A 101 -1.67 10.62 -5.59
CA GLU A 101 -1.04 9.89 -6.70
C GLU A 101 0.28 10.54 -7.13
N GLU A 102 0.32 11.87 -7.23
CA GLU A 102 1.53 12.61 -7.57
C GLU A 102 2.60 12.50 -6.47
N ALA A 103 2.21 12.64 -5.20
CA ALA A 103 3.10 12.47 -4.06
C ALA A 103 3.74 11.07 -4.05
N ARG A 104 2.94 10.02 -4.30
CA ARG A 104 3.43 8.65 -4.40
C ARG A 104 4.37 8.46 -5.59
N ARG A 105 4.03 9.01 -6.75
CA ARG A 105 4.88 8.93 -7.94
C ARG A 105 6.23 9.62 -7.72
N ARG A 106 6.24 10.76 -7.05
CA ARG A 106 7.46 11.48 -6.70
C ARG A 106 8.31 10.68 -5.71
N PHE A 107 7.70 10.16 -4.65
CA PHE A 107 8.37 9.33 -3.66
C PHE A 107 9.05 8.08 -4.28
N LEU A 108 8.43 7.47 -5.28
CA LEU A 108 8.99 6.29 -5.96
C LEU A 108 10.04 6.61 -7.03
N ARG A 109 10.24 7.88 -7.39
CA ARG A 109 11.18 8.31 -8.44
C ARG A 109 12.53 8.77 -7.88
N ASP A 110 12.51 9.32 -6.66
CA ASP A 110 13.69 9.82 -5.93
C ASP A 110 14.37 8.68 -5.15
#